data_AF-A0A7K6A1F3-F1
#
_entry.id   AF-A0A7K6A1F3-F1
#
_cell.length_a   1.000
_cell.length_b   1.000
_cell.length_c   1.000
_cell.angle_alpha   90.00
_cell.angle_beta   90.00
_cell.angle_gamma   90.00
#
_symmetry.space_group_name_H-M   'P 1'
#
loop_
_entity.id
_entity.type
_entity.pdbx_description
1 polymer ?
#
loop_
_entity_poly.entity_id
_entity_poly.type
_entity_poly.pdbx_seq_one_letter_code
_entity_poly.pdbx_strand_id
1 'polypeptide(L)'
;QGLRNHGNTCFMNAVVQCLSNTAPLAERLALGRYRTRGARAEVTHRLAALVRALWTRDYTPQLSAEFKNIVSKHSSQFRGNAQHDALEFLLWLLDRMHEDLGAASPAQQTRGPQEVSNPPGVAAHPGSGGRCLGQAWERGSWNVLGGSGTGAHPAPVSSLTCPHCLKQSNTFDPFLCISLPIPLRQTRALNVTLVLQCERWRFVRVGLAVPLLGTVADLREMVAREGCIPPEQVILAEVSPRGFLRSLGDKEELGSAGEGAPLYAFQPPPARRAGCPRSLPASPGVARPEGPRLPPATARSSDCLHRGPGGRILLLLCNTAGAGPQLARFGPPLVLREERGISWEQLQQSILAQLRALLRGEVRAQGTGALFRIRLAGGSAPCIYLSPQDPRPLCHPAIDRALQLSGAGGPPHVKLTVEWDMSTKERLFGNIQEEVVQDAESVRLQQQAHRQQHSCTLDECFQLYTKEEQVWGTPH
;
A
#
# COMPACT_ATOMS: atom_id res chain seq x y z
N GLN A 1 -42.49 11.18 -8.69
CA GLN A 1 -43.21 10.09 -9.39
C GLN A 1 -42.15 9.18 -10.02
N GLY A 2 -42.27 7.85 -9.92
CA GLY A 2 -41.29 6.91 -10.49
C GLY A 2 -41.46 6.70 -12.01
N LEU A 3 -40.44 6.16 -12.68
CA LEU A 3 -40.46 5.80 -14.10
C LEU A 3 -40.44 4.27 -14.29
N ARG A 4 -41.24 3.74 -15.21
CA ARG A 4 -41.27 2.31 -15.56
C ARG A 4 -39.96 1.90 -16.23
N ASN A 5 -39.47 0.71 -15.89
CA ASN A 5 -38.34 0.08 -16.59
C ASN A 5 -38.84 -0.68 -17.83
N HIS A 6 -38.32 -0.35 -19.00
CA HIS A 6 -38.65 -0.94 -20.31
C HIS A 6 -37.57 -1.93 -20.80
N GLY A 7 -37.02 -2.73 -19.88
CA GLY A 7 -35.93 -3.68 -20.14
C GLY A 7 -34.56 -3.02 -20.05
N ASN A 8 -33.89 -3.20 -18.91
CA ASN A 8 -32.56 -2.63 -18.60
C ASN A 8 -32.41 -1.11 -18.81
N THR A 9 -33.50 -0.35 -18.70
CA THR A 9 -33.53 1.12 -18.86
C THR A 9 -33.35 1.90 -17.55
N CYS A 10 -32.89 1.24 -16.48
CA CYS A 10 -32.69 1.90 -15.18
C CYS A 10 -31.67 3.05 -15.24
N PHE A 11 -30.62 2.94 -16.06
CA PHE A 11 -29.64 4.01 -16.29
C PHE A 11 -30.30 5.28 -16.84
N MET A 12 -31.20 5.13 -17.82
CA MET A 12 -31.96 6.23 -18.42
C MET A 12 -32.93 6.85 -17.42
N ASN A 13 -33.64 6.01 -16.66
CA ASN A 13 -34.58 6.47 -15.64
C ASN A 13 -33.86 7.27 -14.54
N ALA A 14 -32.68 6.81 -14.09
CA ALA A 14 -31.88 7.51 -13.10
C ALA A 14 -31.48 8.91 -13.59
N VAL A 15 -30.96 9.00 -14.81
CA VAL A 15 -30.57 10.29 -15.42
C VAL A 15 -31.76 11.24 -15.58
N VAL A 16 -32.89 10.76 -16.09
CA VAL A 16 -34.10 11.60 -16.23
C VAL A 16 -34.57 12.11 -14.87
N GLN A 17 -34.55 11.27 -13.82
CA GLN A 17 -34.91 11.69 -12.47
C GLN A 17 -33.94 12.74 -11.93
N CYS A 18 -32.63 12.58 -12.13
CA CYS A 18 -31.63 13.60 -11.74
C CYS A 18 -31.90 14.94 -12.45
N LEU A 19 -32.03 14.92 -13.78
CA LEU A 19 -32.31 16.14 -14.57
C LEU A 19 -33.65 16.79 -14.22
N SER A 20 -34.68 15.99 -13.93
CA SER A 20 -36.00 16.45 -13.51
C SER A 20 -35.96 17.14 -12.14
N ASN A 21 -34.98 16.84 -11.29
CA ASN A 21 -34.77 17.49 -9.99
C ASN A 21 -33.71 18.61 -10.02
N THR A 22 -33.10 18.89 -11.17
CA THR A 22 -32.27 20.08 -11.38
C THR A 22 -33.20 21.27 -11.65
N ALA A 23 -33.58 22.00 -10.61
CA ALA A 23 -34.71 22.96 -10.66
C ALA A 23 -34.71 23.94 -11.85
N PRO A 24 -33.60 24.63 -12.20
CA PRO A 24 -33.65 25.59 -13.30
C PRO A 24 -33.77 24.92 -14.68
N LEU A 25 -33.30 23.68 -14.82
CA LEU A 25 -33.50 22.87 -16.03
C LEU A 25 -34.95 22.37 -16.11
N ALA A 26 -35.45 21.81 -15.01
CA ALA A 26 -36.78 21.24 -14.92
C ALA A 26 -37.87 22.29 -15.19
N GLU A 27 -37.75 23.48 -14.59
CA GLU A 27 -38.67 24.60 -14.82
C GLU A 27 -38.72 24.96 -16.31
N ARG A 28 -37.55 25.10 -16.95
CA ARG A 28 -37.49 25.48 -18.35
C ARG A 28 -38.13 24.44 -19.27
N LEU A 29 -37.83 23.16 -19.05
CA LEU A 29 -38.37 22.06 -19.83
C LEU A 29 -39.89 21.93 -19.62
N ALA A 30 -40.35 21.96 -18.37
CA ALA A 30 -41.76 21.78 -18.02
C ALA A 30 -42.63 22.94 -18.54
N LEU A 31 -42.13 24.18 -18.47
CA LEU A 31 -42.84 25.37 -18.96
C LEU A 31 -42.65 25.63 -20.46
N GLY A 32 -41.88 24.80 -21.18
CA GLY A 32 -41.62 24.99 -22.60
C GLY A 32 -40.81 26.26 -22.91
N ARG A 33 -40.05 26.80 -21.95
CA ARG A 33 -39.30 28.06 -22.06
C ARG A 33 -37.94 27.87 -22.74
N TYR A 34 -37.89 27.09 -23.82
CA TYR A 34 -36.67 26.81 -24.59
C TYR A 34 -36.91 27.04 -26.10
N ARG A 35 -35.90 27.51 -26.83
CA ARG A 35 -35.95 27.70 -28.29
C ARG A 35 -35.18 26.57 -28.96
N THR A 36 -35.77 25.93 -29.98
CA THR A 36 -35.15 24.81 -30.70
C THR A 36 -34.69 25.23 -32.10
N ARG A 37 -33.61 24.62 -32.61
CA ARG A 37 -33.21 24.78 -34.03
C ARG A 37 -34.11 23.95 -34.94
N GLY A 38 -35.29 24.50 -35.24
CA GLY A 38 -36.24 23.94 -36.21
C GLY A 38 -36.95 22.67 -35.72
N ALA A 39 -37.59 21.97 -36.66
CA ALA A 39 -38.47 20.81 -36.41
C ALA A 39 -37.74 19.50 -35.99
N ARG A 40 -36.42 19.54 -35.74
CA ARG A 40 -35.58 18.34 -35.54
C ARG A 40 -35.13 18.08 -34.10
N ALA A 41 -35.55 18.90 -33.12
CA ALA A 41 -35.19 18.73 -31.70
C ALA A 41 -35.97 17.61 -30.98
N GLU A 42 -36.15 16.46 -31.64
CA GLU A 42 -37.07 15.40 -31.23
C GLU A 42 -36.73 14.84 -29.83
N VAL A 43 -35.44 14.71 -29.50
CA VAL A 43 -34.99 14.18 -28.20
C VAL A 43 -35.36 15.15 -27.07
N THR A 44 -35.05 16.43 -27.23
CA THR A 44 -35.35 17.46 -26.23
C THR A 44 -36.85 17.62 -26.00
N HIS A 45 -37.67 17.57 -27.05
CA HIS A 45 -39.13 17.63 -26.91
C HIS A 45 -39.70 16.44 -26.13
N ARG A 46 -39.21 15.22 -26.40
CA ARG A 46 -39.67 14.03 -25.68
C ARG A 46 -39.23 14.04 -24.22
N LEU A 47 -38.01 14.52 -23.94
CA LEU A 47 -37.55 14.73 -22.57
C LEU A 47 -38.41 15.78 -21.85
N ALA A 48 -38.69 16.92 -22.48
CA ALA A 48 -39.51 17.99 -21.89
C ALA A 48 -40.94 17.52 -21.57
N ALA A 49 -41.56 16.78 -22.50
CA ALA A 49 -42.88 16.19 -22.27
C ALA A 49 -42.87 15.20 -21.09
N LEU A 50 -41.82 14.38 -20.98
CA LEU A 50 -41.66 13.44 -19.89
C LEU A 50 -41.43 14.16 -18.54
N VAL A 51 -40.55 15.15 -18.49
CA VAL A 51 -40.31 15.98 -17.29
C VAL A 51 -41.58 16.71 -16.87
N ARG A 52 -42.31 17.32 -17.81
CA ARG A 52 -43.59 18.00 -17.53
C ARG A 52 -44.59 17.03 -16.89
N ALA A 53 -44.77 15.84 -17.47
CA ALA A 53 -45.69 14.83 -16.95
C ALA A 53 -45.31 14.35 -15.53
N LEU A 54 -44.01 14.24 -15.22
CA LEU A 54 -43.55 13.90 -13.87
C LEU A 54 -43.90 14.97 -12.84
N TRP A 55 -43.84 16.25 -13.21
CA TRP A 55 -44.16 17.39 -12.34
C TRP A 55 -45.66 17.68 -12.25
N THR A 56 -46.44 17.44 -13.31
CA THR A 56 -47.92 17.56 -13.29
C THR A 56 -48.62 16.32 -12.73
N ARG A 57 -47.88 15.25 -12.48
CA ARG A 57 -48.37 13.92 -12.05
C ARG A 57 -49.14 13.15 -13.13
N ASP A 58 -49.06 13.56 -14.38
CA ASP A 58 -49.73 12.93 -15.54
C ASP A 58 -48.86 11.87 -16.26
N TYR A 59 -47.84 11.33 -15.60
CA TYR A 59 -46.97 10.32 -16.19
C TYR A 59 -47.72 9.04 -16.58
N THR A 60 -47.48 8.58 -17.82
CA THR A 60 -47.86 7.26 -18.30
C THR A 60 -46.63 6.49 -18.80
N PRO A 61 -46.57 5.15 -18.67
CA PRO A 61 -45.48 4.33 -19.19
C PRO A 61 -45.13 4.58 -20.66
N GLN A 62 -46.13 4.95 -21.47
CA GLN A 62 -46.00 5.27 -22.88
C GLN A 62 -45.04 6.44 -23.11
N LEU A 63 -45.08 7.49 -22.27
CA LEU A 63 -44.17 8.64 -22.39
C LEU A 63 -42.69 8.24 -22.26
N SER A 64 -42.38 7.37 -21.29
CA SER A 64 -41.02 6.84 -21.12
C SER A 64 -40.62 5.85 -22.22
N ALA A 65 -41.57 5.11 -22.79
CA ALA A 65 -41.30 4.23 -23.94
C ALA A 65 -41.02 5.03 -25.22
N GLU A 66 -41.78 6.10 -25.46
CA GLU A 66 -41.55 7.05 -26.55
C GLU A 66 -40.19 7.75 -26.41
N PHE A 67 -39.81 8.12 -25.18
CA PHE A 67 -38.48 8.66 -24.91
C PHE A 67 -37.37 7.64 -25.21
N LYS A 68 -37.52 6.39 -24.76
CA LYS A 68 -36.58 5.31 -25.11
C LYS A 68 -36.43 5.16 -26.63
N ASN A 69 -37.56 5.15 -27.35
CA ASN A 69 -37.56 4.97 -28.80
C ASN A 69 -36.83 6.12 -29.53
N ILE A 70 -37.00 7.37 -29.08
CA ILE A 70 -36.27 8.49 -29.70
C ILE A 70 -34.78 8.43 -29.40
N VAL A 71 -34.40 8.01 -28.19
CA VAL A 71 -32.99 7.78 -27.83
C VAL A 71 -32.37 6.72 -28.75
N SER A 72 -33.03 5.57 -28.92
CA SER A 72 -32.56 4.49 -29.81
C SER A 72 -32.50 4.89 -31.29
N LYS A 73 -33.34 5.84 -31.73
CA LYS A 73 -33.28 6.41 -33.08
C LYS A 73 -32.02 7.26 -33.27
N HIS A 74 -31.68 8.09 -32.30
CA HIS A 74 -30.61 9.09 -32.39
C HIS A 74 -29.24 8.61 -31.91
N SER A 75 -29.18 7.50 -31.18
CA SER A 75 -27.94 6.87 -30.73
C SER A 75 -28.04 5.36 -30.87
N SER A 76 -27.18 4.79 -31.72
CA SER A 76 -27.13 3.35 -31.95
C SER A 76 -26.67 2.58 -30.71
N GLN A 77 -25.84 3.18 -29.85
CA GLN A 77 -25.31 2.53 -28.65
C GLN A 77 -26.39 2.21 -27.62
N PHE A 78 -27.48 2.97 -27.60
CA PHE A 78 -28.62 2.77 -26.68
C PHE A 78 -29.79 2.02 -27.35
N ARG A 79 -29.52 1.25 -28.42
CA ARG A 79 -30.53 0.37 -29.04
C ARG A 79 -30.62 -0.95 -28.28
N GLY A 80 -31.84 -1.47 -28.17
CA GLY A 80 -32.10 -2.75 -27.53
C GLY A 80 -32.32 -2.64 -26.02
N ASN A 81 -31.91 -3.69 -25.30
CA ASN A 81 -32.17 -3.89 -23.87
C ASN A 81 -30.89 -4.25 -23.09
N ALA A 82 -29.72 -3.79 -23.53
CA ALA A 82 -28.48 -3.98 -22.78
C ALA A 82 -28.43 -3.02 -21.57
N GLN A 83 -27.60 -3.34 -20.58
CA GLN A 83 -27.25 -2.40 -19.52
C GLN A 83 -26.21 -1.41 -20.05
N HIS A 84 -26.29 -0.16 -19.59
CA HIS A 84 -25.40 0.94 -20.01
C HIS A 84 -24.97 1.77 -18.81
N ASP A 85 -23.86 2.48 -18.97
CA ASP A 85 -23.40 3.47 -18.00
C ASP A 85 -24.34 4.69 -18.01
N ALA A 86 -24.82 5.08 -16.83
CA ALA A 86 -25.70 6.23 -16.67
C ALA A 86 -24.98 7.55 -16.96
N LEU A 87 -23.69 7.66 -16.66
CA LEU A 87 -22.89 8.85 -16.95
C LEU A 87 -22.73 9.05 -18.46
N GLU A 88 -22.43 7.97 -19.19
CA GLU A 88 -22.33 8.01 -20.65
C GLU A 88 -23.66 8.47 -21.28
N PHE A 89 -24.79 7.96 -20.79
CA PHE A 89 -26.10 8.40 -21.23
C PHE A 89 -26.39 9.87 -20.89
N LEU A 90 -26.01 10.33 -19.69
CA LEU A 90 -26.15 11.73 -19.28
C LEU A 90 -25.38 12.67 -20.21
N LEU A 91 -24.10 12.38 -20.47
CA LEU A 91 -23.26 13.21 -21.34
C LEU A 91 -23.83 13.29 -22.75
N TRP A 92 -24.17 12.14 -23.33
CA TRP A 92 -24.82 12.10 -24.64
C TRP A 92 -26.13 12.91 -24.69
N LEU A 93 -26.95 12.82 -23.63
CA LEU A 93 -28.22 13.53 -23.55
C LEU A 93 -28.01 15.04 -23.43
N LEU A 94 -27.06 15.49 -22.61
CA LEU A 94 -26.71 16.90 -22.48
C LEU A 94 -26.17 17.48 -23.79
N ASP A 95 -25.28 16.76 -24.47
CA ASP A 95 -24.76 17.17 -25.79
C ASP A 95 -25.89 17.25 -26.82
N ARG A 96 -26.78 16.25 -26.85
CA ARG A 96 -27.93 16.25 -27.75
C ARG A 96 -28.85 17.43 -27.49
N MET A 97 -29.13 17.73 -26.22
CA MET A 97 -29.95 18.87 -25.83
C MET A 97 -29.28 20.19 -26.22
N HIS A 98 -27.97 20.29 -26.06
CA HIS A 98 -27.20 21.46 -26.51
C HIS A 98 -27.37 21.70 -28.02
N GLU A 99 -27.19 20.66 -28.83
CA GLU A 99 -27.35 20.73 -30.29
C GLU A 99 -28.79 21.08 -30.72
N ASP A 100 -29.79 20.47 -30.09
CA ASP A 100 -31.21 20.69 -30.35
C ASP A 100 -31.64 22.16 -30.12
N LEU A 101 -30.95 22.86 -29.22
CA LEU A 101 -31.32 24.19 -28.73
C LEU A 101 -30.47 25.32 -29.32
N GLY A 102 -29.27 24.98 -29.80
CA GLY A 102 -28.38 25.86 -30.55
C GLY A 102 -27.67 26.94 -29.73
N ALA A 103 -26.34 26.96 -29.80
CA ALA A 103 -25.58 28.18 -29.63
C ALA A 103 -25.82 29.13 -30.83
N ALA A 104 -25.98 30.42 -30.57
CA ALA A 104 -26.17 31.44 -31.61
C ALA A 104 -25.15 31.27 -32.75
N SER A 105 -25.63 31.17 -34.00
CA SER A 105 -24.77 31.08 -35.18
C SER A 105 -23.91 32.34 -35.34
N PRO A 106 -22.61 32.24 -35.68
CA PRO A 106 -21.80 33.38 -36.09
C PRO A 106 -22.21 33.77 -37.51
N ALA A 107 -23.24 34.60 -37.65
CA ALA A 107 -23.56 35.24 -38.92
C ALA A 107 -22.86 36.60 -38.99
N GLN A 108 -22.20 36.85 -40.13
CA GLN A 108 -21.56 38.10 -40.56
C GLN A 108 -20.14 38.37 -40.02
N GLN A 109 -19.15 37.61 -40.51
CA GLN A 109 -17.87 38.22 -40.83
C GLN A 109 -17.94 38.70 -42.28
N THR A 110 -18.13 40.01 -42.42
CA THR A 110 -18.06 40.77 -43.67
C THR A 110 -16.73 40.51 -44.37
N ARG A 111 -16.79 40.25 -45.68
CA ARG A 111 -15.61 40.14 -46.55
C ARG A 111 -14.91 41.50 -46.70
N GLY A 112 -13.58 41.47 -46.64
CA GLY A 112 -12.66 42.37 -47.36
C GLY A 112 -11.41 42.81 -46.56
N PRO A 113 -10.30 43.23 -47.21
CA PRO A 113 -9.67 42.74 -48.45
C PRO A 113 -8.19 42.30 -48.23
N GLN A 114 -7.59 41.77 -49.30
CA GLN A 114 -6.25 41.16 -49.47
C GLN A 114 -5.08 41.75 -48.67
N GLU A 115 -4.23 40.84 -48.17
CA GLU A 115 -2.88 41.08 -47.66
C GLU A 115 -1.89 41.49 -48.78
N VAL A 116 -1.02 42.45 -48.48
CA VAL A 116 0.26 42.65 -49.16
C VAL A 116 1.37 42.83 -48.10
N SER A 117 2.41 41.98 -48.21
CA SER A 117 3.83 42.10 -47.77
C SER A 117 4.21 42.31 -46.28
N ASN A 118 4.72 41.22 -45.64
CA ASN A 118 6.03 40.98 -44.96
C ASN A 118 6.90 42.16 -44.39
N PRO A 119 7.86 41.97 -43.42
CA PRO A 119 8.27 40.80 -42.59
C PRO A 119 8.63 41.18 -41.10
N PRO A 120 9.60 40.56 -40.38
CA PRO A 120 9.33 39.80 -39.16
C PRO A 120 9.84 40.44 -37.85
N GLY A 121 9.13 40.20 -36.76
CA GLY A 121 9.65 40.43 -35.42
C GLY A 121 8.57 40.87 -34.44
N VAL A 122 8.71 40.38 -33.21
CA VAL A 122 8.00 40.77 -31.99
C VAL A 122 6.73 39.96 -31.68
N ALA A 123 6.93 39.03 -30.73
CA ALA A 123 5.98 38.47 -29.76
C ALA A 123 4.56 38.11 -30.26
N ALA A 124 4.39 36.87 -30.68
CA ALA A 124 3.05 36.26 -30.80
C ALA A 124 2.47 35.99 -29.41
N HIS A 125 1.51 36.83 -29.00
CA HIS A 125 0.51 36.47 -28.00
C HIS A 125 -0.16 35.14 -28.40
N PRO A 126 -0.39 34.18 -27.48
CA PRO A 126 -1.20 33.01 -27.77
C PRO A 126 -2.68 33.41 -27.73
N GLY A 127 -3.09 34.16 -28.75
CA GLY A 127 -4.47 34.50 -29.05
C GLY A 127 -4.90 33.78 -30.32
N SER A 128 -6.05 33.12 -30.25
CA SER A 128 -6.73 32.41 -31.34
C SER A 128 -6.34 30.92 -31.48
N GLY A 129 -7.22 30.08 -30.94
CA GLY A 129 -7.17 28.63 -31.05
C GLY A 129 -8.29 27.97 -30.23
N GLY A 130 -8.59 28.51 -29.04
CA GLY A 130 -9.55 27.91 -28.11
C GLY A 130 -10.79 28.74 -27.77
N ARG A 131 -11.08 29.84 -28.48
CA ARG A 131 -12.14 30.79 -28.07
C ARG A 131 -13.57 30.37 -28.42
N CYS A 132 -13.79 29.23 -29.09
CA CYS A 132 -15.12 28.91 -29.64
C CYS A 132 -16.04 28.08 -28.72
N LEU A 133 -15.53 27.39 -27.69
CA LEU A 133 -16.38 26.53 -26.84
C LEU A 133 -16.84 27.20 -25.54
N GLY A 134 -15.98 27.96 -24.85
CA GLY A 134 -16.35 28.64 -23.61
C GLY A 134 -17.34 29.81 -23.79
N GLN A 135 -17.20 30.60 -24.86
CA GLN A 135 -18.09 31.74 -25.12
C GLN A 135 -19.48 31.32 -25.61
N ALA A 136 -19.63 30.09 -26.12
CA ALA A 136 -20.91 29.54 -26.54
C ALA A 136 -21.80 29.16 -25.35
N TRP A 137 -21.21 28.78 -24.21
CA TRP A 137 -21.95 28.46 -22.98
C TRP A 137 -22.45 29.72 -22.26
N GLU A 138 -21.69 30.82 -22.29
CA GLU A 138 -22.12 32.11 -21.71
C GLU A 138 -23.28 32.78 -22.50
N ARG A 139 -23.42 32.48 -23.80
CA ARG A 139 -24.43 33.11 -24.68
C ARG A 139 -25.63 32.21 -25.01
N GLY A 140 -25.48 30.90 -24.88
CA GLY A 140 -26.61 29.97 -24.92
C GLY A 140 -27.39 30.10 -23.62
N SER A 141 -28.69 30.40 -23.70
CA SER A 141 -29.58 30.62 -22.56
C SER A 141 -29.76 29.35 -21.71
N TRP A 142 -28.71 28.82 -21.07
CA TRP A 142 -28.61 27.61 -20.22
C TRP A 142 -27.63 27.85 -19.06
N ASN A 143 -27.68 29.04 -18.45
CA ASN A 143 -27.23 29.24 -17.07
C ASN A 143 -28.22 28.55 -16.11
N VAL A 144 -28.11 27.23 -16.00
CA VAL A 144 -28.78 26.44 -14.94
C VAL A 144 -27.88 26.34 -13.70
N LEU A 145 -26.59 26.67 -13.82
CA LEU A 145 -25.63 26.72 -12.72
C LEU A 145 -25.04 28.12 -12.47
N GLY A 146 -25.34 29.10 -13.33
CA GLY A 146 -24.86 30.48 -13.19
C GLY A 146 -25.93 31.37 -12.57
N GLY A 147 -25.91 31.50 -11.25
CA GLY A 147 -26.68 32.52 -10.54
C GLY A 147 -26.35 33.91 -11.07
N SER A 148 -27.38 34.77 -11.13
CA SER A 148 -27.24 36.19 -11.44
C SER A 148 -26.23 36.85 -10.49
N GLY A 149 -25.08 37.22 -11.03
CA GLY A 149 -24.00 37.86 -10.29
C GLY A 149 -22.72 37.84 -11.12
N THR A 150 -22.30 39.00 -11.59
CA THR A 150 -21.01 39.23 -12.24
C THR A 150 -19.86 38.70 -11.37
N GLY A 151 -19.31 37.55 -11.75
CA GLY A 151 -18.13 36.96 -11.14
C GLY A 151 -17.71 35.75 -11.96
N ALA A 152 -16.70 35.91 -12.82
CA ALA A 152 -16.09 34.79 -13.51
C ALA A 152 -15.55 33.81 -12.46
N HIS A 153 -16.24 32.69 -12.25
CA HIS A 153 -15.67 31.59 -11.49
C HIS A 153 -14.40 31.14 -12.24
N PRO A 154 -13.25 31.00 -11.56
CA PRO A 154 -12.03 30.54 -12.21
C PRO A 154 -12.27 29.14 -12.77
N ALA A 155 -12.20 29.00 -14.10
CA ALA A 155 -12.21 27.70 -14.73
C ALA A 155 -10.96 26.92 -14.26
N PRO A 156 -11.08 25.62 -13.93
CA PRO A 156 -9.93 24.81 -13.54
C PRO A 156 -8.90 24.81 -14.68
N VAL A 157 -7.63 24.86 -14.29
CA VAL A 157 -6.49 24.90 -15.23
C VAL A 157 -5.88 23.51 -15.29
N SER A 158 -5.86 22.92 -16.48
CA SER A 158 -5.01 21.75 -16.74
C SER A 158 -3.63 22.23 -17.16
N SER A 159 -2.64 21.94 -16.32
CA SER A 159 -1.24 22.22 -16.61
C SER A 159 -0.53 20.90 -16.95
N LEU A 160 -0.03 20.79 -18.18
CA LEU A 160 0.76 19.65 -18.63
C LEU A 160 2.21 20.06 -18.82
N THR A 161 3.14 19.34 -18.19
CA THR A 161 4.58 19.55 -18.35
C THR A 161 5.17 18.40 -19.15
N CYS A 162 5.79 18.71 -20.29
CA CYS A 162 6.47 17.69 -21.09
C CYS A 162 7.71 17.19 -20.34
N PRO A 163 7.87 15.87 -20.10
CA PRO A 163 9.02 15.35 -19.36
C PRO A 163 10.35 15.45 -20.14
N HIS A 164 10.31 15.66 -21.48
CA HIS A 164 11.52 15.74 -22.31
C HIS A 164 12.06 17.16 -22.48
N CYS A 165 11.17 18.14 -22.71
CA CYS A 165 11.58 19.53 -22.96
C CYS A 165 11.21 20.48 -21.82
N LEU A 166 10.57 19.98 -20.76
CA LEU A 166 10.11 20.72 -19.58
C LEU A 166 9.18 21.90 -19.89
N LYS A 167 8.68 21.99 -21.14
CA LYS A 167 7.72 23.01 -21.53
C LYS A 167 6.38 22.71 -20.84
N GLN A 168 5.90 23.69 -20.10
CA GLN A 168 4.59 23.70 -19.49
C GLN A 168 3.56 24.28 -20.47
N SER A 169 2.41 23.61 -20.58
CA SER A 169 1.26 24.07 -21.36
C SER A 169 0.05 24.11 -20.44
N ASN A 170 -0.61 25.27 -20.37
CA ASN A 170 -1.80 25.47 -19.57
C ASN A 170 -3.01 25.61 -20.50
N THR A 171 -4.03 24.79 -20.30
CA THR A 171 -5.33 24.90 -21.00
C THR A 171 -6.45 25.14 -20.01
N PHE A 172 -7.46 25.88 -20.47
CA PHE A 172 -8.69 26.16 -19.72
C PHE A 172 -9.84 25.52 -20.50
N ASP A 173 -10.21 24.31 -20.10
CA ASP A 173 -11.21 23.52 -20.80
C ASP A 173 -12.51 23.48 -19.96
N PRO A 174 -13.65 23.93 -20.51
CA PRO A 174 -14.93 23.84 -19.80
C PRO A 174 -15.30 22.35 -19.61
N PHE A 175 -15.86 22.00 -18.45
CA PHE A 175 -16.24 20.62 -18.11
C PHE A 175 -17.73 20.52 -17.77
N LEU A 176 -18.36 19.41 -18.16
CA LEU A 176 -19.77 19.10 -17.86
C LEU A 176 -19.94 18.34 -16.53
N CYS A 177 -18.93 17.54 -16.15
CA CYS A 177 -18.91 16.76 -14.92
C CYS A 177 -17.48 16.61 -14.40
N ILE A 178 -17.33 16.29 -13.12
CA ILE A 178 -16.06 15.93 -12.51
C ILE A 178 -16.08 14.44 -12.20
N SER A 179 -15.19 13.68 -12.84
CA SER A 179 -14.97 12.26 -12.54
C SER A 179 -13.91 12.14 -11.47
N LEU A 180 -14.33 11.81 -10.24
CA LEU A 180 -13.43 11.72 -9.10
C LEU A 180 -12.87 10.29 -8.94
N PRO A 181 -11.54 10.12 -8.85
CA PRO A 181 -10.96 8.83 -8.53
C PRO A 181 -11.30 8.43 -7.08
N ILE A 182 -11.61 7.16 -6.87
CA ILE A 182 -11.84 6.61 -5.52
C ILE A 182 -10.49 6.25 -4.92
N PRO A 183 -10.08 6.86 -3.78
CA PRO A 183 -8.85 6.49 -3.10
C PRO A 183 -8.87 5.02 -2.73
N LEU A 184 -7.94 4.25 -3.31
CA LEU A 184 -7.78 2.84 -2.97
C LEU A 184 -7.04 2.70 -1.64
N ARG A 185 -7.33 1.62 -0.91
CA ARG A 185 -6.59 1.28 0.30
C ARG A 185 -5.12 1.05 -0.07
N GLN A 186 -4.22 1.79 0.58
CA GLN A 186 -2.78 1.75 0.28
C GLN A 186 -1.99 0.83 1.22
N THR A 187 -2.64 0.23 2.21
CA THR A 187 -2.02 -0.65 3.21
C THR A 187 -2.70 -2.01 3.30
N ARG A 188 -1.97 -3.01 3.78
CA ARG A 188 -2.50 -4.30 4.23
C ARG A 188 -2.12 -4.57 5.69
N ALA A 189 -2.92 -5.38 6.37
CA ALA A 189 -2.58 -5.88 7.69
C ALA A 189 -1.50 -6.97 7.57
N LEU A 190 -0.42 -6.84 8.33
CA LEU A 190 0.65 -7.83 8.42
C LEU A 190 0.96 -8.10 9.90
N ASN A 191 0.99 -9.38 10.28
CA ASN A 191 1.40 -9.79 11.62
C ASN A 191 2.89 -10.12 11.63
N VAL A 192 3.61 -9.56 12.60
CA VAL A 192 5.04 -9.82 12.79
C VAL A 192 5.28 -10.29 14.22
N THR A 193 6.03 -11.38 14.39
CA THR A 193 6.43 -11.85 15.72
C THR A 193 7.77 -11.23 16.12
N LEU A 194 7.75 -10.37 17.13
CA LEU A 194 8.93 -9.77 17.72
C LEU A 194 9.61 -10.77 18.66
N VAL A 195 10.90 -10.98 18.45
CA VAL A 195 11.79 -11.78 19.31
C VAL A 195 12.72 -10.83 20.03
N LEU A 196 12.36 -10.50 21.27
CA LEU A 196 13.01 -9.48 22.08
C LEU A 196 13.94 -10.09 23.13
N GLN A 197 14.93 -9.32 23.57
CA GLN A 197 15.83 -9.70 24.66
C GLN A 197 15.23 -9.46 26.07
N CYS A 198 13.97 -9.07 26.16
CA CYS A 198 13.30 -8.76 27.43
C CYS A 198 12.76 -10.02 28.12
N GLU A 199 13.10 -10.24 29.39
CA GLU A 199 12.65 -11.40 30.18
C GLU A 199 11.12 -11.52 30.31
N ARG A 200 10.38 -10.40 30.30
CA ARG A 200 8.91 -10.40 30.45
C ARG A 200 8.15 -10.63 29.14
N TRP A 201 8.74 -10.22 28.01
CA TRP A 201 8.07 -10.15 26.71
C TRP A 201 9.01 -10.65 25.62
N ARG A 202 9.50 -11.88 25.75
CA ARG A 202 10.45 -12.46 24.78
C ARG A 202 9.84 -12.62 23.39
N PHE A 203 8.55 -12.96 23.32
CA PHE A 203 7.84 -13.24 22.07
C PHE A 203 6.48 -12.53 22.08
N VAL A 204 6.32 -11.53 21.21
CA VAL A 204 5.06 -10.79 21.08
C VAL A 204 4.73 -10.65 19.60
N ARG A 205 3.49 -10.96 19.22
CA ARG A 205 3.01 -10.74 17.86
C ARG A 205 2.33 -9.38 17.77
N VAL A 206 2.77 -8.55 16.84
CA VAL A 206 2.23 -7.22 16.59
C VAL A 206 1.55 -7.16 15.23
N GLY A 207 0.51 -6.34 15.10
CA GLY A 207 -0.19 -6.10 13.85
C GLY A 207 0.20 -4.76 13.26
N LEU A 208 0.64 -4.74 12.01
CA LEU A 208 1.09 -3.54 11.31
C LEU A 208 0.23 -3.27 10.07
N ALA A 209 -0.08 -2.00 9.80
CA ALA A 209 -0.68 -1.55 8.55
C ALA A 209 0.43 -1.19 7.55
N VAL A 210 0.91 -2.19 6.81
CA VAL A 210 2.08 -2.03 5.94
C VAL A 210 1.69 -1.53 4.54
N PRO A 211 2.48 -0.64 3.92
CA PRO A 211 2.19 -0.14 2.57
C PRO A 211 2.23 -1.27 1.53
N LEU A 212 1.27 -1.26 0.59
CA LEU A 212 1.18 -2.27 -0.48
C LEU A 212 2.35 -2.18 -1.46
N LEU A 213 2.80 -0.97 -1.77
CA LEU A 213 3.91 -0.69 -2.70
C LEU A 213 5.19 -0.27 -1.97
N GLY A 214 5.34 -0.66 -0.70
CA GLY A 214 6.53 -0.36 0.08
C GLY A 214 7.62 -1.43 -0.04
N THR A 215 8.70 -1.17 0.67
CA THR A 215 9.88 -2.04 0.75
C THR A 215 10.00 -2.69 2.13
N VAL A 216 10.83 -3.72 2.23
CA VAL A 216 11.19 -4.33 3.52
C VAL A 216 11.89 -3.33 4.45
N ALA A 217 12.56 -2.30 3.92
CA ALA A 217 13.13 -1.22 4.74
C ALA A 217 12.03 -0.47 5.52
N ASP A 218 10.90 -0.18 4.86
CA ASP A 218 9.75 0.49 5.50
C ASP A 218 9.18 -0.38 6.61
N LEU A 219 9.01 -1.68 6.34
CA LEU A 219 8.58 -2.65 7.35
C LEU A 219 9.53 -2.69 8.55
N ARG A 220 10.85 -2.65 8.31
CA ARG A 220 11.85 -2.68 9.36
C ARG A 220 11.74 -1.48 10.28
N GLU A 221 11.57 -0.29 9.72
CA GLU A 221 11.35 0.94 10.47
C GLU A 221 10.06 0.87 11.30
N MET A 222 8.97 0.32 10.74
CA MET A 222 7.71 0.14 11.45
C MET A 222 7.86 -0.84 12.64
N VAL A 223 8.51 -1.98 12.41
CA VAL A 223 8.80 -3.01 13.42
C VAL A 223 9.71 -2.46 14.51
N ALA A 224 10.74 -1.71 14.12
CA ALA A 224 11.69 -1.06 15.02
C ALA A 224 10.97 -0.12 16.01
N ARG A 225 10.07 0.71 15.49
CA ARG A 225 9.24 1.61 16.31
C ARG A 225 8.33 0.85 17.26
N GLU A 226 7.59 -0.15 16.76
CA GLU A 226 6.68 -0.96 17.58
C GLU A 226 7.42 -1.73 18.68
N GLY A 227 8.61 -2.28 18.37
CA GLY A 227 9.43 -3.04 19.30
C GLY A 227 10.36 -2.20 20.20
N CYS A 228 10.42 -0.89 20.01
CA CYS A 228 11.42 0.00 20.62
C CYS A 228 12.88 -0.49 20.38
N ILE A 229 13.15 -1.01 19.18
CA ILE A 229 14.46 -1.51 18.75
C ILE A 229 15.04 -0.51 17.75
N PRO A 230 16.34 -0.21 17.75
CA PRO A 230 16.96 0.54 16.65
C PRO A 230 16.78 -0.20 15.32
N PRO A 231 16.39 0.45 14.21
CA PRO A 231 16.14 -0.20 12.92
C PRO A 231 17.31 -1.04 12.41
N GLU A 232 18.55 -0.57 12.62
CA GLU A 232 19.78 -1.27 12.28
C GLU A 232 20.05 -2.52 13.12
N GLN A 233 19.28 -2.75 14.18
CA GLN A 233 19.32 -3.95 15.01
C GLN A 233 18.11 -4.86 14.77
N VAL A 234 17.28 -4.61 13.76
CA VAL A 234 16.18 -5.51 13.44
C VAL A 234 16.64 -6.49 12.37
N ILE A 235 16.48 -7.79 12.61
CA ILE A 235 16.65 -8.83 11.59
C ILE A 235 15.28 -9.40 11.23
N LEU A 236 14.90 -9.33 9.95
CA LEU A 236 13.62 -9.85 9.46
C LEU A 236 13.83 -11.20 8.78
N ALA A 237 13.06 -12.21 9.17
CA ALA A 237 13.13 -13.53 8.56
C ALA A 237 11.78 -14.26 8.56
N GLU A 238 11.56 -15.02 7.50
CA GLU A 238 10.40 -15.91 7.35
C GLU A 238 10.77 -17.30 7.88
N VAL A 239 9.97 -17.80 8.83
CA VAL A 239 10.22 -19.07 9.52
C VAL A 239 9.00 -19.96 9.38
N SER A 240 9.19 -21.11 8.73
CA SER A 240 8.16 -22.12 8.55
C SER A 240 8.08 -23.08 9.75
N PRO A 241 7.03 -23.92 9.84
CA PRO A 241 7.01 -25.05 10.76
C PRO A 241 8.14 -26.07 10.55
N ARG A 242 8.92 -25.99 9.45
CA ARG A 242 10.10 -26.82 9.18
C ARG A 242 11.44 -26.11 9.40
N GLY A 243 11.42 -24.84 9.80
CA GLY A 243 12.61 -24.02 10.07
C GLY A 243 12.70 -22.77 9.19
N PHE A 244 13.87 -22.12 9.19
CA PHE A 244 14.11 -20.89 8.44
C PHE A 244 13.97 -21.09 6.93
N LEU A 245 13.20 -20.22 6.28
CA LEU A 245 13.10 -20.15 4.83
C LEU A 245 14.14 -19.16 4.29
N ARG A 246 14.02 -17.89 4.68
CA ARG A 246 14.87 -16.81 4.20
C ARG A 246 14.92 -15.64 5.18
N SER A 247 15.91 -14.77 4.97
CA SER A 247 16.00 -13.47 5.64
C SER A 247 15.61 -12.41 4.60
N LEU A 248 14.91 -11.36 5.02
CA LEU A 248 14.44 -10.32 4.11
C LEU A 248 15.44 -9.14 4.07
N GLY A 249 15.84 -8.77 2.86
CA GLY A 249 16.66 -7.61 2.57
C GLY A 249 15.83 -6.36 2.27
N ASP A 250 16.35 -5.20 2.61
CA ASP A 250 15.71 -3.88 2.56
C ASP A 250 15.19 -3.48 1.18
N LYS A 251 15.83 -3.97 0.11
CA LYS A 251 15.44 -3.67 -1.27
C LYS A 251 14.30 -4.55 -1.79
N GLU A 252 13.89 -5.57 -1.03
CA GLU A 252 12.82 -6.45 -1.44
C GLU A 252 11.46 -5.74 -1.31
N GLU A 253 10.54 -6.08 -2.20
CA GLU A 253 9.17 -5.58 -2.19
C GLU A 253 8.37 -6.21 -1.04
N LEU A 254 7.57 -5.38 -0.37
CA LEU A 254 6.83 -5.78 0.82
C LEU A 254 5.59 -6.63 0.52
N GLY A 255 5.09 -6.62 -0.72
CA GLY A 255 3.86 -7.31 -1.12
C GLY A 255 3.87 -8.80 -0.77
N SER A 256 4.97 -9.50 -1.07
CA SER A 256 5.10 -10.95 -0.84
C SER A 256 5.49 -11.34 0.60
N ALA A 257 5.96 -10.39 1.41
CA ALA A 257 6.50 -10.68 2.73
C ALA A 257 5.41 -11.23 3.67
N GLY A 258 5.65 -12.38 4.28
CA GLY A 258 4.72 -12.94 5.26
C GLY A 258 3.45 -13.57 4.67
N GLU A 259 3.31 -13.68 3.34
CA GLU A 259 2.19 -14.40 2.71
C GLU A 259 2.40 -15.92 2.76
N GLY A 260 3.64 -16.38 2.54
CA GLY A 260 3.97 -17.81 2.47
C GLY A 260 4.39 -18.44 3.81
N ALA A 261 4.80 -17.63 4.79
CA ALA A 261 5.23 -18.11 6.11
C ALA A 261 5.16 -17.00 7.16
N PRO A 262 5.03 -17.36 8.46
CA PRO A 262 5.10 -16.39 9.55
C PRO A 262 6.40 -15.57 9.53
N LEU A 263 6.24 -14.26 9.71
CA LEU A 263 7.33 -13.30 9.70
C LEU A 263 7.80 -12.99 11.13
N TYR A 264 9.11 -13.01 11.33
CA TYR A 264 9.77 -12.74 12.60
C TYR A 264 10.71 -11.56 12.49
N ALA A 265 10.77 -10.77 13.56
CA ALA A 265 11.71 -9.69 13.77
C ALA A 265 12.57 -9.95 15.00
N PHE A 266 13.86 -10.20 14.79
CA PHE A 266 14.80 -10.55 15.85
C PHE A 266 15.59 -9.33 16.32
N GLN A 267 15.58 -9.10 17.63
CA GLN A 267 16.50 -8.19 18.30
C GLN A 267 17.77 -8.95 18.72
N PRO A 268 18.95 -8.64 18.17
CA PRO A 268 20.19 -9.28 18.55
C PRO A 268 20.56 -8.89 20.00
N PRO A 269 21.24 -9.78 20.74
CA PRO A 269 21.83 -9.41 22.03
C PRO A 269 22.81 -8.23 21.87
N PRO A 270 22.87 -7.32 22.86
CA PRO A 270 23.75 -6.16 22.80
C PRO A 270 25.21 -6.59 22.65
N ALA A 271 25.96 -5.87 21.81
CA ALA A 271 27.40 -6.06 21.70
C ALA A 271 28.05 -5.59 23.01
N ARG A 272 28.41 -6.51 23.91
CA ARG A 272 29.19 -6.15 25.09
C ARG A 272 30.53 -5.55 24.62
N ARG A 273 30.80 -4.28 24.95
CA ARG A 273 32.11 -3.66 24.72
C ARG A 273 33.19 -4.50 25.40
N ALA A 274 34.24 -4.83 24.67
CA ALA A 274 35.44 -5.45 25.25
C ALA A 274 36.00 -4.50 26.31
N GLY A 275 36.02 -4.93 27.58
CA GLY A 275 36.64 -4.16 28.67
C GLY A 275 35.82 -3.91 29.94
N CYS A 276 34.55 -4.35 30.03
CA CYS A 276 33.83 -4.30 31.31
C CYS A 276 33.90 -5.66 32.04
N PRO A 277 34.59 -5.75 33.19
CA PRO A 277 34.51 -6.95 34.04
C PRO A 277 33.08 -7.15 34.53
N ARG A 278 32.71 -8.40 34.88
CA ARG A 278 31.44 -8.73 35.56
C ARG A 278 31.33 -7.87 36.82
N SER A 279 30.55 -6.80 36.80
CA SER A 279 30.12 -6.15 38.04
C SER A 279 29.20 -7.13 38.77
N LEU A 280 29.73 -7.68 39.86
CA LEU A 280 28.94 -8.31 40.92
C LEU A 280 27.88 -7.31 41.43
N PRO A 281 26.74 -7.77 41.96
CA PRO A 281 25.67 -6.89 42.38
C PRO A 281 26.14 -6.05 43.57
N ALA A 282 26.28 -4.74 43.38
CA ALA A 282 26.50 -3.80 44.47
C ALA A 282 25.16 -3.50 45.15
N SER A 283 25.15 -3.67 46.47
CA SER A 283 24.07 -3.35 47.42
C SER A 283 23.59 -1.89 47.32
N PRO A 284 22.37 -1.58 47.80
CA PRO A 284 21.71 -0.32 47.54
C PRO A 284 22.19 0.79 48.49
N GLY A 285 22.44 1.97 47.91
CA GLY A 285 22.62 3.20 48.68
C GLY A 285 23.72 4.07 48.12
N VAL A 286 23.33 5.16 47.44
CA VAL A 286 23.85 6.53 47.58
C VAL A 286 23.43 7.34 46.34
N ALA A 287 23.03 8.59 46.60
CA ALA A 287 22.31 9.50 45.72
C ALA A 287 23.09 10.02 44.49
N ARG A 288 22.34 10.39 43.44
CA ARG A 288 22.83 11.07 42.22
C ARG A 288 23.18 12.53 42.51
N PRO A 289 24.19 13.08 41.83
CA PRO A 289 24.19 14.48 41.40
C PRO A 289 24.03 14.60 39.88
N GLU A 290 23.46 15.72 39.47
CA GLU A 290 23.07 16.09 38.10
C GLU A 290 24.24 16.60 37.22
N GLY A 291 24.16 16.27 35.92
CA GLY A 291 24.74 17.02 34.78
C GLY A 291 26.18 16.67 34.34
N PRO A 292 26.60 16.97 33.07
CA PRO A 292 25.90 17.71 32.01
C PRO A 292 25.75 16.95 30.66
N ARG A 293 25.00 17.60 29.76
CA ARG A 293 24.56 17.19 28.41
C ARG A 293 25.73 16.85 27.45
N LEU A 294 25.57 15.79 26.65
CA LEU A 294 26.48 15.43 25.54
C LEU A 294 25.89 15.85 24.18
N PRO A 295 26.73 16.26 23.20
CA PRO A 295 26.29 16.77 21.89
C PRO A 295 25.87 15.63 20.93
N PRO A 296 25.18 15.94 19.81
CA PRO A 296 24.65 14.92 18.91
C PRO A 296 25.78 14.30 18.09
N ALA A 297 26.03 13.01 18.29
CA ALA A 297 26.98 12.25 17.49
C ALA A 297 26.34 11.82 16.17
N THR A 298 26.46 12.67 15.15
CA THR A 298 26.50 12.22 13.76
C THR A 298 27.76 11.40 13.56
N ALA A 299 27.68 10.09 13.77
CA ALA A 299 28.74 9.16 13.40
C ALA A 299 28.10 7.85 12.93
N ARG A 300 28.31 7.58 11.64
CA ARG A 300 28.00 6.33 10.95
C ARG A 300 28.52 5.16 11.80
N SER A 301 27.63 4.42 12.47
CA SER A 301 28.02 3.21 13.20
C SER A 301 28.17 2.06 12.21
N SER A 302 29.23 2.16 11.42
CA SER A 302 29.88 1.01 10.80
C SER A 302 30.84 0.42 11.84
N ASP A 303 30.30 -0.20 12.89
CA ASP A 303 31.09 -1.03 13.81
C ASP A 303 31.40 -2.37 13.11
N CYS A 304 32.42 -2.29 12.26
CA CYS A 304 33.45 -3.29 12.03
C CYS A 304 33.01 -4.77 12.10
N LEU A 305 32.69 -5.35 10.95
CA LEU A 305 32.74 -6.79 10.74
C LEU A 305 34.17 -7.29 10.95
N HIS A 306 34.43 -7.83 12.15
CA HIS A 306 35.69 -8.47 12.48
C HIS A 306 35.86 -9.75 11.64
N ARG A 307 36.66 -9.63 10.56
CA ARG A 307 37.17 -10.73 9.73
C ARG A 307 38.26 -11.58 10.42
N GLY A 308 38.51 -11.38 11.71
CA GLY A 308 39.49 -12.12 12.49
C GLY A 308 38.87 -13.21 13.39
N PRO A 309 39.66 -14.19 13.86
CA PRO A 309 39.20 -15.28 14.73
C PRO A 309 38.63 -14.83 16.10
N GLY A 310 38.81 -13.56 16.48
CA GLY A 310 38.20 -12.94 17.67
C GLY A 310 36.89 -12.17 17.39
N GLY A 311 36.36 -12.22 16.17
CA GLY A 311 35.09 -11.58 15.83
C GLY A 311 33.89 -12.27 16.49
N ARG A 312 32.83 -11.51 16.79
CA ARG A 312 31.53 -12.07 17.20
C ARG A 312 30.58 -12.13 16.01
N ILE A 313 29.80 -13.21 15.94
CA ILE A 313 28.80 -13.42 14.90
C ILE A 313 27.41 -13.59 15.53
N LEU A 314 26.39 -13.23 14.76
CA LEU A 314 25.00 -13.42 15.14
C LEU A 314 24.47 -14.73 14.57
N LEU A 315 23.78 -15.51 15.40
CA LEU A 315 23.22 -16.79 15.05
C LEU A 315 21.70 -16.74 15.25
N LEU A 316 20.93 -17.01 14.20
CA LEU A 316 19.50 -17.27 14.27
C LEU A 316 19.30 -18.79 14.33
N LEU A 317 18.60 -19.28 15.35
CA LEU A 317 18.44 -20.71 15.60
C LEU A 317 16.99 -21.13 15.57
N CYS A 318 16.71 -22.29 14.97
CA CYS A 318 15.44 -22.99 15.12
C CYS A 318 15.71 -24.41 15.58
N ASN A 319 14.92 -24.91 16.53
CA ASN A 319 15.01 -26.29 16.99
C ASN A 319 14.05 -27.14 16.18
N THR A 320 14.54 -28.23 15.60
CA THR A 320 13.72 -29.19 14.89
C THR A 320 13.96 -30.57 15.44
N ALA A 321 12.98 -31.44 15.30
CA ALA A 321 13.10 -32.82 15.70
C ALA A 321 12.30 -33.70 14.72
N GLY A 322 12.76 -34.93 14.51
CA GLY A 322 12.17 -35.89 13.57
C GLY A 322 12.95 -35.97 12.27
N ALA A 323 12.49 -36.82 11.34
CA ALA A 323 13.12 -37.02 10.03
C ALA A 323 12.08 -37.06 8.91
N GLY A 324 12.48 -36.57 7.73
CA GLY A 324 11.64 -36.56 6.53
C GLY A 324 10.28 -35.86 6.75
N PRO A 325 9.15 -36.54 6.54
CA PRO A 325 7.82 -35.93 6.69
C PRO A 325 7.46 -35.59 8.15
N GLN A 326 8.08 -36.24 9.14
CA GLN A 326 7.86 -35.98 10.56
C GLN A 326 8.75 -34.85 11.11
N LEU A 327 9.61 -34.25 10.28
CA LEU A 327 10.44 -33.12 10.70
C LEU A 327 9.55 -31.92 11.04
N ALA A 328 9.57 -31.53 12.31
CA ALA A 328 8.83 -30.38 12.81
C ALA A 328 9.73 -29.49 13.68
N ARG A 329 9.54 -28.19 13.56
CA ARG A 329 10.10 -27.18 14.45
C ARG A 329 9.38 -27.27 15.80
N PHE A 330 10.12 -27.06 16.88
CA PHE A 330 9.54 -26.90 18.20
C PHE A 330 10.15 -25.75 18.99
N GLY A 331 9.31 -25.13 19.83
CA GLY A 331 9.69 -23.95 20.60
C GLY A 331 10.00 -22.73 19.73
N PRO A 332 10.32 -21.60 20.36
CA PRO A 332 10.58 -20.35 19.66
C PRO A 332 11.93 -20.35 18.93
N PRO A 333 12.06 -19.59 17.82
CA PRO A 333 13.36 -19.32 17.23
C PRO A 333 14.15 -18.39 18.15
N LEU A 334 15.47 -18.57 18.18
CA LEU A 334 16.36 -17.86 19.09
C LEU A 334 17.36 -17.02 18.30
N VAL A 335 17.90 -16.00 18.96
CA VAL A 335 19.02 -15.21 18.45
C VAL A 335 20.13 -15.16 19.50
N LEU A 336 21.35 -15.50 19.07
CA LEU A 336 22.55 -15.56 19.90
C LEU A 336 23.64 -14.68 19.28
N ARG A 337 24.56 -14.22 20.13
CA ARG A 337 25.79 -13.53 19.72
C ARG A 337 26.97 -14.25 20.34
N GLU A 338 27.74 -14.98 19.52
CA GLU A 338 28.85 -15.81 19.98
C GLU A 338 30.17 -15.43 19.32
N GLU A 339 31.28 -15.75 19.98
CA GLU A 339 32.61 -15.59 19.42
C GLU A 339 32.90 -16.68 18.39
N ARG A 340 33.58 -16.33 17.29
CA ARG A 340 33.90 -17.30 16.22
C ARG A 340 34.79 -18.44 16.71
N GLY A 341 35.65 -18.17 17.68
CA GLY A 341 36.53 -19.16 18.29
C GLY A 341 35.89 -20.03 19.38
N ILE A 342 34.57 -19.94 19.60
CA ILE A 342 33.86 -20.73 20.61
C ILE A 342 34.06 -22.24 20.38
N SER A 343 34.26 -23.00 21.45
CA SER A 343 34.33 -24.46 21.37
C SER A 343 32.95 -25.08 21.17
N TRP A 344 32.89 -26.33 20.68
CA TRP A 344 31.62 -27.06 20.57
C TRP A 344 30.86 -27.15 21.90
N GLU A 345 31.57 -27.47 22.99
CA GLU A 345 30.96 -27.58 24.33
C GLU A 345 30.36 -26.25 24.80
N GLN A 346 31.08 -25.15 24.59
CA GLN A 346 30.61 -23.81 24.94
C GLN A 346 29.41 -23.40 24.08
N LEU A 347 29.43 -23.70 22.79
CA LEU A 347 28.30 -23.43 21.88
C LEU A 347 27.06 -24.24 22.29
N GLN A 348 27.22 -25.53 22.60
CA GLN A 348 26.14 -26.39 23.09
C GLN A 348 25.55 -25.83 24.40
N GLN A 349 26.40 -25.41 25.34
CA GLN A 349 25.96 -24.79 26.60
C GLN A 349 25.22 -23.47 26.37
N SER A 350 25.68 -22.61 25.45
CA SER A 350 24.99 -21.35 25.15
C SER A 350 23.58 -21.58 24.57
N ILE A 351 23.44 -22.53 23.65
CA ILE A 351 22.14 -22.92 23.08
C ILE A 351 21.21 -23.45 24.18
N LEU A 352 21.70 -24.36 25.03
CA LEU A 352 20.93 -24.91 26.15
C LEU A 352 20.52 -23.83 27.16
N ALA A 353 21.37 -22.83 27.40
CA ALA A 353 21.07 -21.73 28.31
C ALA A 353 19.86 -20.91 27.83
N GLN A 354 19.73 -20.67 26.52
CA GLN A 354 18.55 -20.00 25.94
C GLN A 354 17.28 -20.85 26.04
N LEU A 355 17.43 -22.18 26.00
CA LEU A 355 16.33 -23.14 26.08
C LEU A 355 15.92 -23.49 27.51
N ARG A 356 16.61 -22.93 28.53
CA ARG A 356 16.41 -23.30 29.93
C ARG A 356 14.97 -23.14 30.42
N ALA A 357 14.26 -22.11 29.95
CA ALA A 357 12.86 -21.88 30.31
C ALA A 357 11.89 -22.96 29.75
N LEU A 358 12.34 -23.75 28.78
CA LEU A 358 11.53 -24.79 28.12
C LEU A 358 11.88 -26.20 28.60
N LEU A 359 12.98 -26.37 29.35
CA LEU A 359 13.42 -27.68 29.84
C LEU A 359 12.53 -28.18 30.98
N ARG A 360 12.22 -29.48 30.96
CA ARG A 360 11.50 -30.17 32.04
C ARG A 360 12.41 -30.43 33.24
N GLY A 361 12.47 -29.50 34.19
CA GLY A 361 13.14 -29.66 35.50
C GLY A 361 14.66 -29.44 35.49
N GLU A 362 15.32 -29.68 36.65
CA GLU A 362 16.79 -29.64 36.79
C GLU A 362 17.46 -30.86 36.14
N VAL A 363 17.23 -31.07 34.84
CA VAL A 363 18.04 -32.04 34.09
C VAL A 363 19.41 -31.41 33.89
N ARG A 364 20.36 -31.78 34.75
CA ARG A 364 21.78 -31.56 34.44
C ARG A 364 22.04 -32.30 33.12
N ALA A 365 22.45 -31.58 32.09
CA ALA A 365 23.02 -32.16 30.88
C ALA A 365 24.36 -32.85 31.22
N GLN A 366 24.31 -33.92 32.01
CA GLN A 366 25.44 -34.75 32.39
C GLN A 366 25.61 -35.82 31.33
N GLY A 367 26.29 -35.45 30.25
CA GLY A 367 26.75 -36.36 29.21
C GLY A 367 27.90 -35.71 28.46
N THR A 368 29.00 -36.43 28.29
CA THR A 368 30.20 -35.99 27.55
C THR A 368 30.00 -36.02 26.01
N GLY A 369 28.77 -36.14 25.53
CA GLY A 369 28.43 -36.28 24.11
C GLY A 369 27.61 -35.12 23.52
N ALA A 370 27.59 -35.03 22.20
CA ALA A 370 26.75 -34.08 21.47
C ALA A 370 25.26 -34.45 21.63
N LEU A 371 24.46 -33.54 22.18
CA LEU A 371 23.03 -33.75 22.44
C LEU A 371 22.15 -33.54 21.21
N PHE A 372 22.68 -32.84 20.21
CA PHE A 372 22.00 -32.48 18.97
C PHE A 372 23.04 -32.25 17.88
N ARG A 373 22.56 -32.17 16.63
CA ARG A 373 23.38 -31.82 15.46
C ARG A 373 23.04 -30.39 15.03
N ILE A 374 24.02 -29.65 14.54
CA ILE A 374 23.81 -28.28 14.05
C ILE A 374 24.02 -28.27 12.54
N ARG A 375 23.01 -27.79 11.81
CA ARG A 375 23.01 -27.65 10.35
C ARG A 375 22.91 -26.18 9.95
N LEU A 376 23.60 -25.80 8.87
CA LEU A 376 23.41 -24.50 8.22
C LEU A 376 22.04 -24.46 7.51
N ALA A 377 21.24 -23.42 7.76
CA ALA A 377 19.91 -23.26 7.16
C ALA A 377 19.94 -22.29 5.96
N GLY A 378 19.15 -22.59 4.92
CA GLY A 378 18.94 -21.71 3.77
C GLY A 378 20.00 -21.78 2.66
N GLY A 379 20.76 -22.88 2.55
CA GLY A 379 21.64 -23.15 1.39
C GLY A 379 21.02 -24.16 0.42
N SER A 380 21.39 -24.09 -0.87
CA SER A 380 21.16 -25.19 -1.81
C SER A 380 21.91 -26.44 -1.34
N ALA A 381 21.33 -27.61 -1.59
CA ALA A 381 21.93 -28.89 -1.20
C ALA A 381 23.36 -29.04 -1.77
N PRO A 382 24.30 -29.69 -1.04
CA PRO A 382 24.09 -30.52 0.15
C PRO A 382 23.99 -29.74 1.48
N CYS A 383 23.25 -30.32 2.44
CA CYS A 383 23.15 -29.81 3.80
C CYS A 383 24.52 -29.85 4.51
N ILE A 384 24.98 -28.71 5.03
CA ILE A 384 26.26 -28.61 5.73
C ILE A 384 26.02 -28.70 7.24
N TYR A 385 26.65 -29.69 7.89
CA TYR A 385 26.62 -29.86 9.34
C TYR A 385 27.92 -29.37 9.97
N LEU A 386 27.81 -28.75 11.14
CA LEU A 386 28.94 -28.43 11.99
C LEU A 386 29.34 -29.69 12.76
N SER A 387 30.63 -30.05 12.70
CA SER A 387 31.15 -31.25 13.36
C SER A 387 31.40 -30.99 14.85
N PRO A 388 30.93 -31.88 15.76
CA PRO A 388 31.32 -31.83 17.17
C PRO A 388 32.82 -32.01 17.43
N GLN A 389 33.55 -32.57 16.46
CA GLN A 389 35.00 -32.79 16.56
C GLN A 389 35.80 -31.57 16.13
N ASP A 390 35.16 -30.56 15.53
CA ASP A 390 35.82 -29.30 15.18
C ASP A 390 36.01 -28.46 16.46
N PRO A 391 37.25 -28.08 16.82
CA PRO A 391 37.48 -27.24 17.99
C PRO A 391 36.87 -25.84 17.87
N ARG A 392 36.59 -25.37 16.65
CA ARG A 392 36.04 -24.02 16.38
C ARG A 392 34.99 -24.09 15.26
N PRO A 393 33.80 -24.67 15.52
CA PRO A 393 32.78 -24.93 14.49
C PRO A 393 32.29 -23.66 13.78
N LEU A 394 32.33 -22.49 14.42
CA LEU A 394 31.92 -21.21 13.82
C LEU A 394 33.01 -20.57 12.91
N CYS A 395 34.21 -21.14 12.87
CA CYS A 395 35.25 -20.79 11.90
C CYS A 395 35.13 -21.57 10.59
N HIS A 396 34.14 -22.46 10.46
CA HIS A 396 33.95 -23.27 9.27
C HIS A 396 33.67 -22.40 8.02
N PRO A 397 34.28 -22.66 6.84
CA PRO A 397 34.14 -21.81 5.65
C PRO A 397 32.70 -21.58 5.15
N ALA A 398 31.79 -22.52 5.46
CA ALA A 398 30.37 -22.35 5.15
C ALA A 398 29.69 -21.23 5.95
N ILE A 399 30.18 -20.95 7.17
CA ILE A 399 29.73 -19.83 8.01
C ILE A 399 30.11 -18.51 7.34
N ASP A 400 31.33 -18.40 6.79
CA ASP A 400 31.76 -17.21 6.05
C ASP A 400 30.92 -16.96 4.81
N ARG A 401 30.62 -18.01 4.04
CA ARG A 401 29.73 -17.90 2.88
C ARG A 401 28.33 -17.45 3.30
N ALA A 402 27.78 -18.00 4.38
CA ALA A 402 26.48 -17.58 4.90
C ALA A 402 26.46 -16.12 5.35
N LEU A 403 27.52 -15.63 5.99
CA LEU A 403 27.66 -14.22 6.37
C LEU A 403 27.74 -13.30 5.15
N GLN A 404 28.43 -13.72 4.09
CA GLN A 404 28.49 -12.96 2.83
C GLN A 404 27.14 -12.90 2.10
N LEU A 405 26.32 -13.94 2.25
CA LEU A 405 24.97 -14.02 1.69
C LEU A 405 23.90 -13.39 2.59
N SER A 406 24.28 -12.86 3.76
CA SER A 406 23.37 -12.05 4.58
C SER A 406 23.04 -10.78 3.80
N GLY A 407 21.84 -10.71 3.23
CA GLY A 407 21.39 -9.58 2.42
C GLY A 407 21.46 -8.24 3.16
N ALA A 408 21.38 -7.14 2.41
CA ALA A 408 21.34 -5.80 2.98
C ALA A 408 20.03 -5.63 3.76
N GLY A 409 20.08 -5.43 5.08
CA GLY A 409 18.90 -5.05 5.85
C GLY A 409 18.99 -5.25 7.36
N GLY A 410 19.96 -6.00 7.86
CA GLY A 410 20.20 -6.02 9.29
C GLY A 410 21.64 -6.36 9.57
N PRO A 411 21.96 -6.57 10.86
CA PRO A 411 23.25 -7.11 11.22
C PRO A 411 23.49 -8.45 10.49
N PRO A 412 24.67 -8.67 9.90
CA PRO A 412 25.01 -9.94 9.27
C PRO A 412 24.87 -11.10 10.25
N HIS A 413 24.25 -12.18 9.80
CA HIS A 413 23.83 -13.27 10.69
C HIS A 413 23.83 -14.61 9.96
N VAL A 414 23.94 -15.69 10.72
CA VAL A 414 23.89 -17.05 10.19
C VAL A 414 22.67 -17.77 10.73
N LYS A 415 21.89 -18.38 9.84
CA LYS A 415 20.76 -19.21 10.22
C LYS A 415 21.23 -20.64 10.42
N LEU A 416 20.92 -21.22 11.56
CA LEU A 416 21.22 -22.61 11.89
C LEU A 416 19.96 -23.35 12.32
N THR A 417 19.93 -24.64 12.03
CA THR A 417 18.93 -25.57 12.53
C THR A 417 19.60 -26.50 13.53
N VAL A 418 19.05 -26.54 14.74
CA VAL A 418 19.47 -27.45 15.80
C VAL A 418 18.55 -28.66 15.74
N GLU A 419 19.11 -29.78 15.27
CA GLU A 419 18.38 -31.02 15.04
C GLU A 419 18.52 -31.95 16.22
N TRP A 420 17.39 -32.24 16.85
CA TRP A 420 17.27 -33.12 18.00
C TRP A 420 16.73 -34.48 17.57
N ASP A 421 17.27 -35.55 18.15
CA ASP A 421 16.60 -36.85 18.07
C ASP A 421 15.29 -36.82 18.87
N MET A 422 14.30 -37.60 18.43
CA MET A 422 12.96 -37.60 19.03
C MET A 422 13.01 -37.95 20.52
N SER A 423 13.80 -38.96 20.89
CA SER A 423 13.92 -39.42 22.28
C SER A 423 14.50 -38.37 23.22
N THR A 424 15.53 -37.63 22.80
CA THR A 424 16.14 -36.54 23.57
C THR A 424 15.20 -35.36 23.64
N LYS A 425 14.50 -35.03 22.54
CA LYS A 425 13.50 -33.96 22.51
C LYS A 425 12.36 -34.25 23.50
N GLU A 426 11.80 -35.46 23.49
CA GLU A 426 10.73 -35.86 24.40
C GLU A 426 11.17 -35.89 25.87
N ARG A 427 12.39 -36.39 26.13
CA ARG A 427 12.99 -36.42 27.47
C ARG A 427 13.18 -35.02 28.05
N LEU A 428 13.72 -34.09 27.25
CA LEU A 428 14.11 -32.75 27.73
C LEU A 428 12.98 -31.73 27.67
N PHE A 429 12.13 -31.77 26.63
CA PHE A 429 11.13 -30.74 26.34
C PHE A 429 9.70 -31.29 26.33
N GLY A 430 9.52 -32.60 26.20
CA GLY A 430 8.20 -33.22 26.12
C GLY A 430 7.42 -32.87 24.85
N ASN A 431 6.13 -32.59 25.04
CA ASN A 431 5.16 -32.38 23.95
C ASN A 431 5.11 -30.92 23.46
N ILE A 432 6.13 -30.10 23.74
CA ILE A 432 6.22 -28.76 23.16
C ILE A 432 6.25 -28.91 21.63
N GLN A 433 5.26 -28.30 20.98
CA GLN A 433 5.07 -28.30 19.53
C GLN A 433 5.29 -26.88 19.02
N GLU A 434 4.35 -25.97 19.26
CA GLU A 434 4.47 -24.59 18.79
C GLU A 434 4.76 -23.62 19.93
N GLU A 435 5.43 -22.52 19.61
CA GLU A 435 5.61 -21.39 20.51
C GLU A 435 4.27 -20.73 20.84
N VAL A 436 4.00 -20.52 22.12
CA VAL A 436 2.85 -19.70 22.54
C VAL A 436 3.29 -18.24 22.44
N VAL A 437 2.85 -17.55 21.38
CA VAL A 437 3.12 -16.12 21.17
C VAL A 437 1.89 -15.33 21.59
N GLN A 438 2.10 -14.32 22.43
CA GLN A 438 1.04 -13.42 22.83
C GLN A 438 0.79 -12.36 21.76
N ASP A 439 -0.46 -12.21 21.34
CA ASP A 439 -0.87 -11.13 20.44
C ASP A 439 -0.98 -9.81 21.23
N ALA A 440 -0.34 -8.76 20.71
CA ALA A 440 -0.54 -7.40 21.16
C ALA A 440 -1.91 -6.86 20.72
N GLU A 441 -2.37 -5.79 21.37
CA GLU A 441 -3.63 -5.12 21.01
C GLU A 441 -3.64 -4.66 19.53
N SER A 442 -2.47 -4.26 19.01
CA SER A 442 -2.29 -3.83 17.61
C SER A 442 -2.74 -4.90 16.60
N VAL A 443 -2.59 -6.19 16.91
CA VAL A 443 -3.08 -7.29 16.05
C VAL A 443 -4.60 -7.20 15.85
N ARG A 444 -5.35 -7.03 16.94
CA ARG A 444 -6.81 -6.96 16.89
C ARG A 444 -7.28 -5.67 16.21
N LEU A 445 -6.66 -4.54 16.54
CA LEU A 445 -6.97 -3.24 15.92
C LEU A 445 -6.79 -3.29 14.40
N GLN A 446 -5.67 -3.83 13.92
CA GLN A 446 -5.41 -3.90 12.48
C GLN A 446 -6.32 -4.87 11.76
N GLN A 447 -6.67 -6.00 12.38
CA GLN A 447 -7.66 -6.94 11.83
C GLN A 447 -9.04 -6.29 11.71
N GLN A 448 -9.48 -5.52 12.71
CA GLN A 448 -10.77 -4.84 12.67
C GLN A 448 -10.79 -3.74 11.61
N ALA A 449 -9.75 -2.90 11.57
CA ALA A 449 -9.63 -1.82 10.59
C ALA A 449 -9.65 -2.36 9.14
N HIS A 450 -8.97 -3.47 8.88
CA HIS A 450 -8.92 -4.05 7.54
C HIS A 450 -10.16 -4.88 7.17
N ARG A 451 -10.96 -5.34 8.15
CA ARG A 451 -12.27 -5.99 7.93
C ARG A 451 -13.38 -5.00 7.62
N GLN A 452 -13.29 -3.77 8.11
CA GLN A 452 -14.25 -2.72 7.76
C GLN A 452 -14.14 -2.39 6.27
N GLN A 453 -15.29 -2.20 5.61
CA GLN A 453 -15.32 -1.74 4.23
C GLN A 453 -14.56 -0.43 4.12
N HIS A 454 -13.70 -0.33 3.10
CA HIS A 454 -12.95 0.88 2.82
C HIS A 454 -13.95 2.00 2.45
N SER A 455 -14.17 2.94 3.35
CA SER A 455 -14.94 4.14 3.11
C SER A 455 -13.99 5.28 2.78
N CYS A 456 -14.31 6.06 1.75
CA CYS A 456 -13.67 7.34 1.49
C CYS A 456 -14.70 8.46 1.55
N THR A 457 -14.26 9.64 1.93
CA THR A 457 -15.06 10.86 1.90
C THR A 457 -14.96 11.50 0.51
N LEU A 458 -15.95 12.33 0.17
CA LEU A 458 -15.92 13.11 -1.08
C LEU A 458 -14.71 14.05 -1.13
N ASP A 459 -14.33 14.64 0.02
CA ASP A 459 -13.14 15.47 0.16
C ASP A 459 -11.85 14.72 -0.17
N GLU A 460 -11.70 13.46 0.27
CA GLU A 460 -10.53 12.63 -0.08
C GLU A 460 -10.46 12.36 -1.58
N CYS A 461 -11.60 12.13 -2.24
CA CYS A 461 -11.66 11.97 -3.69
C CYS A 461 -11.26 13.27 -4.42
N PHE A 462 -11.71 14.44 -3.95
CA PHE A 462 -11.30 15.73 -4.49
C PHE A 462 -9.82 16.02 -4.26
N GLN A 463 -9.29 15.72 -3.08
CA GLN A 463 -7.86 15.86 -2.81
C GLN A 463 -7.05 15.01 -3.79
N LEU A 464 -7.46 13.77 -4.05
CA LEU A 464 -6.81 12.91 -5.04
C LEU A 464 -6.92 13.47 -6.46
N TYR A 465 -8.09 13.99 -6.85
CA TYR A 465 -8.31 14.64 -8.15
C TYR A 465 -7.43 15.89 -8.36
N THR A 466 -7.21 16.68 -7.30
CA THR A 466 -6.42 17.92 -7.35
C THR A 466 -4.92 17.73 -7.13
N LYS A 467 -4.47 16.51 -6.80
CA LYS A 467 -3.04 16.22 -6.70
C LYS A 467 -2.43 16.18 -8.10
N GLU A 468 -1.26 16.81 -8.26
CA GLU A 468 -0.50 16.72 -9.50
C GLU A 468 -0.13 15.25 -9.79
N GLU A 469 -0.68 14.67 -10.86
CA GLU A 469 -0.21 13.39 -11.37
C GLU A 469 1.17 13.60 -12.01
N GLN A 470 2.23 13.24 -11.28
CA GLN A 470 3.55 13.08 -11.87
C GLN A 470 3.56 11.78 -12.68
N VAL A 471 3.25 11.87 -13.96
CA VAL A 471 3.47 10.76 -14.91
C VAL A 471 4.98 10.61 -15.09
N TRP A 472 5.60 9.79 -14.24
CA TRP A 472 6.99 9.38 -14.39
C TRP A 472 7.09 8.44 -15.59
N GLY A 473 7.33 9.00 -16.77
CA GLY A 473 7.78 8.20 -17.92
C GLY A 473 9.11 7.55 -17.57
N THR A 474 9.14 6.22 -17.52
CA THR A 474 10.37 5.45 -17.44
C THR A 474 11.30 5.87 -18.59
N PRO A 475 12.55 6.31 -18.32
CA PRO A 475 13.51 6.57 -19.37
C PRO A 475 13.93 5.23 -19.98
N HIS A 476 13.60 5.03 -21.26
CA HIS A 476 14.19 3.99 -22.10
C HIS A 476 15.46 4.50 -22.78
#